data_AF-A0A1I7H1D7-F1
#
_entry.id   AF-A0A1I7H1D7-F1
#
_cell.length_a   1.000
_cell.length_b   1.000
_cell.length_c   1.000
_cell.angle_alpha   90.00
_cell.angle_beta   90.00
_cell.angle_gamma   90.00
#
_symmetry.space_group_name_H-M   'P 1'
#
loop_
_entity.id
_entity.type
_entity.pdbx_description
1 polymer ?
#
loop_
_entity_poly.entity_id
_entity_poly.type
_entity_poly.pdbx_seq_one_letter_code
_entity_poly.pdbx_strand_id
1 'polypeptide(L)'
;MIILLTGGCKNGKSGLAQKLAVLLSKRKHGRLFYVATMKSTGEEDDERIRRHVEDRAGLGFETIEIQTDINKIMQEDAATYLTDSLTALLANEMFTEKNGSFFTDRDAAARVGTELEELMKTTAEKRTDLIFVSDGIYSDSAIYDGDTFLYREGLGKLERVVTDCADLVIEMCAGVPMIHKKSVAVAEDKELMDLLKRDGKKQGALIIGGAAQGKRAFVKNKFGLKDEDIYTFETDEILHGEIGIPRGFKAYEHVERLALSMGMDVHELADDFPKDAVLICEDITCGIVPLSKEDRRWRDDAGRFMQALSDSRDVYRVFCGKGTQIG
;
A
#
# COMPACT_ATOMS: atom_id res chain seq x y z
N MET A 1 -13.34 16.96 -0.93
CA MET A 1 -13.38 15.55 -0.50
C MET A 1 -12.05 15.20 0.12
N ILE A 2 -12.04 14.41 1.19
CA ILE A 2 -10.81 13.96 1.86
C ILE A 2 -10.72 12.44 1.79
N ILE A 3 -9.63 11.90 1.25
CA ILE A 3 -9.39 10.47 1.09
C ILE A 3 -8.08 10.07 1.75
N LEU A 4 -8.08 8.97 2.52
CA LEU A 4 -6.87 8.32 3.01
C LEU A 4 -6.72 6.94 2.38
N LEU A 5 -5.56 6.65 1.81
CA LEU A 5 -5.15 5.33 1.36
C LEU A 5 -3.96 4.85 2.19
N THR A 6 -4.11 3.69 2.84
CA THR A 6 -3.04 3.04 3.62
C THR A 6 -2.85 1.57 3.22
N GLY A 7 -1.79 0.91 3.71
CA GLY A 7 -1.47 -0.49 3.45
C GLY A 7 0.02 -0.74 3.18
N GLY A 8 0.45 -2.00 3.05
CA GLY A 8 1.86 -2.38 2.92
C GLY A 8 2.57 -1.94 1.64
N CYS A 9 3.88 -2.17 1.55
CA CYS A 9 4.68 -1.76 0.38
C CYS A 9 4.21 -2.41 -0.93
N LYS A 10 4.26 -1.64 -2.03
CA LYS A 10 3.97 -2.09 -3.40
C LYS A 10 2.69 -2.95 -3.50
N ASN A 11 1.58 -2.45 -2.99
CA ASN A 11 0.27 -3.11 -2.96
C ASN A 11 -0.81 -2.37 -3.80
N GLY A 12 -0.42 -1.37 -4.60
CA GLY A 12 -1.31 -0.63 -5.50
C GLY A 12 -1.86 0.71 -4.99
N LYS A 13 -1.47 1.15 -3.78
CA LYS A 13 -1.93 2.44 -3.17
C LYS A 13 -1.76 3.64 -4.08
N SER A 14 -0.52 3.95 -4.51
CA SER A 14 -0.24 5.14 -5.30
C SER A 14 -1.00 5.14 -6.63
N GLY A 15 -1.09 3.98 -7.31
CA GLY A 15 -1.85 3.86 -8.55
C GLY A 15 -3.35 4.11 -8.38
N LEU A 16 -3.98 3.59 -7.32
CA LEU A 16 -5.38 3.89 -7.03
C LEU A 16 -5.57 5.35 -6.62
N ALA A 17 -4.66 5.91 -5.81
CA ALA A 17 -4.71 7.30 -5.38
C ALA A 17 -4.62 8.27 -6.58
N GLN A 18 -3.78 7.97 -7.56
CA GLN A 18 -3.69 8.73 -8.81
C GLN A 18 -4.99 8.69 -9.62
N LYS A 19 -5.62 7.50 -9.77
CA LYS A 19 -6.91 7.36 -10.47
C LYS A 19 -8.02 8.18 -9.78
N LEU A 20 -8.09 8.13 -8.45
CA LEU A 20 -9.03 8.92 -7.66
C LEU A 20 -8.77 10.42 -7.83
N ALA A 21 -7.51 10.85 -7.79
CA ALA A 21 -7.14 12.26 -7.96
C ALA A 21 -7.54 12.80 -9.34
N VAL A 22 -7.26 12.03 -10.40
CA VAL A 22 -7.67 12.38 -11.78
C VAL A 22 -9.18 12.48 -11.91
N LEU A 23 -9.93 11.54 -11.31
CA LEU A 23 -11.40 11.58 -11.32
C LEU A 23 -11.93 12.87 -10.66
N LEU A 24 -11.43 13.19 -9.46
CA LEU A 24 -11.90 14.35 -8.70
C LEU A 24 -11.55 15.69 -9.39
N SER A 25 -10.32 15.82 -9.90
CA SER A 25 -9.89 17.02 -10.63
C SER A 25 -10.75 17.24 -11.88
N LYS A 26 -11.04 16.19 -12.66
CA LYS A 26 -11.88 16.28 -13.87
C LYS A 26 -13.28 16.79 -13.55
N ARG A 27 -13.90 16.32 -12.48
CA ARG A 27 -15.25 16.73 -12.07
C ARG A 27 -15.33 18.19 -11.64
N LYS A 28 -14.25 18.70 -11.05
CA LYS A 28 -14.16 20.11 -10.65
C LYS A 28 -13.70 21.03 -11.76
N HIS A 29 -13.16 20.48 -12.85
CA HIS A 29 -12.39 21.22 -13.84
C HIS A 29 -11.25 22.04 -13.19
N GLY A 30 -10.66 21.50 -12.12
CA GLY A 30 -9.61 22.14 -11.33
C GLY A 30 -8.23 21.56 -11.61
N ARG A 31 -7.18 22.27 -11.16
CA ARG A 31 -5.79 21.78 -11.28
C ARG A 31 -5.57 20.53 -10.44
N LEU A 32 -4.62 19.71 -10.88
CA LEU A 32 -4.26 18.43 -10.28
C LEU A 32 -2.80 18.47 -9.83
N PHE A 33 -2.58 18.43 -8.52
CA PHE A 33 -1.26 18.53 -7.93
C PHE A 33 -0.80 17.20 -7.32
N TYR A 34 0.43 16.82 -7.59
CA TYR A 34 1.15 15.77 -6.88
C TYR A 34 2.07 16.44 -5.87
N VAL A 35 1.78 16.27 -4.59
CA VAL A 35 2.61 16.74 -3.49
C VAL A 35 3.64 15.66 -3.18
N ALA A 36 4.87 15.86 -3.66
CA ALA A 36 6.00 14.97 -3.44
C ALA A 36 6.70 15.33 -2.12
N THR A 37 6.58 14.44 -1.12
CA THR A 37 7.19 14.65 0.19
C THR A 37 8.54 13.96 0.37
N MET A 38 8.92 13.13 -0.59
CA MET A 38 10.17 12.41 -0.54
C MET A 38 11.38 13.33 -0.74
N LYS A 39 12.38 13.20 0.14
CA LYS A 39 13.71 13.80 -0.03
C LYS A 39 14.66 12.74 -0.59
N SER A 40 15.41 13.09 -1.64
CA SER A 40 16.47 12.21 -2.14
C SER A 40 17.69 12.26 -1.22
N THR A 41 18.18 11.08 -0.82
CA THR A 41 19.42 10.92 -0.06
C THR A 41 20.46 10.06 -0.79
N GLY A 42 20.19 9.67 -2.04
CA GLY A 42 21.11 8.91 -2.88
C GLY A 42 20.42 8.27 -4.09
N GLU A 43 21.18 7.49 -4.86
CA GLU A 43 20.76 6.94 -6.16
C GLU A 43 19.49 6.09 -6.10
N GLU A 44 19.26 5.37 -4.99
CA GLU A 44 18.05 4.54 -4.81
C GLU A 44 16.79 5.40 -4.69
N ASP A 45 16.91 6.53 -3.99
CA ASP A 45 15.83 7.48 -3.83
C ASP A 45 15.56 8.21 -5.16
N ASP A 46 16.60 8.55 -5.91
CA ASP A 46 16.50 9.15 -7.24
C ASP A 46 15.76 8.25 -8.22
N GLU A 47 16.09 6.95 -8.24
CA GLU A 47 15.39 5.97 -9.07
C GLU A 47 13.92 5.81 -8.66
N ARG A 48 13.62 5.86 -7.35
CA ARG A 48 12.23 5.82 -6.87
C ARG A 48 11.46 7.07 -7.31
N ILE A 49 12.07 8.25 -7.22
CA ILE A 49 11.48 9.50 -7.70
C ILE A 49 11.24 9.44 -9.21
N ARG A 50 12.22 8.96 -9.99
CA ARG A 50 12.10 8.79 -11.45
C ARG A 50 10.89 7.94 -11.82
N ARG A 51 10.73 6.77 -11.18
CA ARG A 51 9.57 5.90 -11.40
C ARG A 51 8.25 6.60 -11.06
N HIS A 52 8.19 7.31 -9.93
CA HIS A 52 6.98 8.07 -9.57
C HIS A 52 6.62 9.18 -10.56
N VAL A 53 7.62 9.80 -11.19
CA VAL A 53 7.40 10.78 -12.28
C VAL A 53 6.93 10.09 -13.55
N GLU A 54 7.52 8.96 -13.92
CA GLU A 54 7.13 8.14 -15.07
C GLU A 54 5.70 7.61 -14.94
N ASP A 55 5.34 7.06 -13.77
CA ASP A 55 4.02 6.48 -13.47
C ASP A 55 2.86 7.48 -13.70
N ARG A 56 3.14 8.78 -13.51
CA ARG A 56 2.14 9.85 -13.63
C ARG A 56 2.28 10.67 -14.92
N ALA A 57 3.22 10.34 -15.78
CA ALA A 57 3.43 11.04 -17.03
C ALA A 57 2.16 10.99 -17.89
N GLY A 58 1.70 12.15 -18.37
CA GLY A 58 0.49 12.26 -19.18
C GLY A 58 -0.84 12.23 -18.42
N LEU A 59 -0.84 12.07 -17.08
CA LEU A 59 -2.06 12.10 -16.27
C LEU A 59 -2.52 13.53 -15.89
N GLY A 60 -1.73 14.55 -16.22
CA GLY A 60 -2.06 15.97 -15.97
C GLY A 60 -1.63 16.48 -14.58
N PHE A 61 -0.78 15.74 -13.86
CA PHE A 61 -0.23 16.19 -12.59
C PHE A 61 0.81 17.31 -12.74
N GLU A 62 0.69 18.30 -11.88
CA GLU A 62 1.74 19.28 -11.61
C GLU A 62 2.41 18.95 -10.26
N THR A 63 3.73 19.04 -10.18
CA THR A 63 4.46 18.62 -8.98
C THR A 63 4.67 19.79 -8.02
N ILE A 64 4.32 19.59 -6.76
CA ILE A 64 4.66 20.46 -5.64
C ILE A 64 5.64 19.68 -4.76
N GLU A 65 6.88 20.14 -4.65
CA GLU A 65 7.89 19.51 -3.78
C GLU A 65 7.84 20.15 -2.39
N ILE A 66 7.36 19.41 -1.39
CA ILE A 66 7.23 19.85 0.01
C ILE A 66 7.71 18.73 0.92
N GLN A 67 8.89 18.90 1.52
CA GLN A 67 9.47 17.92 2.43
C GLN A 67 8.92 18.04 3.86
N THR A 68 8.55 19.25 4.26
CA THR A 68 8.11 19.64 5.61
C THR A 68 7.07 20.77 5.50
N ASP A 69 6.27 20.98 6.55
CA ASP A 69 5.22 22.00 6.65
C ASP A 69 4.14 21.82 5.57
N ILE A 70 3.22 20.88 5.83
CA ILE A 70 2.20 20.46 4.86
C ILE A 70 1.19 21.56 4.53
N ASN A 71 1.08 22.60 5.37
CA ASN A 71 0.20 23.74 5.14
C ASN A 71 0.57 24.54 3.88
N LYS A 72 1.82 24.44 3.40
CA LYS A 72 2.30 25.13 2.20
C LYS A 72 1.75 24.58 0.87
N ILE A 73 1.11 23.41 0.88
CA ILE A 73 0.67 22.78 -0.37
C ILE A 73 -0.50 23.53 -1.03
N MET A 74 -1.33 24.21 -0.24
CA MET A 74 -2.60 24.74 -0.72
C MET A 74 -2.42 26.10 -1.38
N GLN A 75 -2.09 26.08 -2.66
CA GLN A 75 -1.82 27.27 -3.47
C GLN A 75 -3.06 27.78 -4.20
N GLU A 76 -4.03 26.90 -4.48
CA GLU A 76 -5.22 27.20 -5.25
C GLU A 76 -6.51 26.60 -4.70
N ASP A 77 -7.59 27.35 -4.92
CA ASP A 77 -8.96 26.91 -4.70
C ASP A 77 -9.42 25.96 -5.82
N ALA A 78 -10.41 25.14 -5.52
CA ALA A 78 -11.01 24.17 -6.43
C ALA A 78 -10.04 23.13 -7.05
N ALA A 79 -8.83 22.99 -6.51
CA ALA A 79 -7.82 22.03 -6.95
C ALA A 79 -7.87 20.70 -6.18
N THR A 80 -7.25 19.67 -6.76
CA THR A 80 -7.07 18.34 -6.15
C THR A 80 -5.59 18.11 -5.84
N TYR A 81 -5.29 17.75 -4.60
CA TYR A 81 -3.92 17.49 -4.10
C TYR A 81 -3.78 16.03 -3.70
N LEU A 82 -2.81 15.34 -4.32
CA LEU A 82 -2.39 13.99 -3.94
C LEU A 82 -1.05 14.06 -3.21
N THR A 83 -1.07 13.80 -1.91
CA THR A 83 0.12 13.76 -1.05
C THR A 83 0.64 12.34 -0.92
N ASP A 84 1.80 12.07 -1.53
CA ASP A 84 2.53 10.80 -1.44
C ASP A 84 3.93 11.10 -0.85
N SER A 85 4.16 10.87 0.44
CA SER A 85 3.24 10.29 1.45
C SER A 85 3.32 10.97 2.81
N LEU A 86 2.33 10.68 3.67
CA LEU A 86 2.37 11.02 5.10
C LEU A 86 3.56 10.36 5.81
N THR A 87 3.94 9.16 5.36
CA THR A 87 5.09 8.40 5.84
C THR A 87 6.39 9.19 5.62
N ALA A 88 6.65 9.64 4.39
CA ALA A 88 7.83 10.45 4.10
C ALA A 88 7.79 11.84 4.73
N LEU A 89 6.60 12.48 4.79
CA LEU A 89 6.42 13.78 5.45
C LEU A 89 6.81 13.71 6.93
N LEU A 90 6.25 12.75 7.67
CA LEU A 90 6.55 12.60 9.09
C LEU A 90 8.03 12.25 9.31
N ALA A 91 8.61 11.40 8.46
CA ALA A 91 10.02 11.06 8.56
C ALA A 91 10.91 12.31 8.42
N ASN A 92 10.63 13.19 7.47
CA ASN A 92 11.39 14.43 7.28
C ASN A 92 11.23 15.43 8.44
N GLU A 93 10.03 15.50 9.02
CA GLU A 93 9.73 16.39 10.16
C GLU A 93 10.38 15.89 11.45
N MET A 94 10.39 14.58 11.65
CA MET A 94 10.88 13.96 12.86
C MET A 94 12.40 13.78 12.85
N PHE A 95 12.98 13.44 11.71
CA PHE A 95 14.38 13.07 11.60
C PHE A 95 15.17 14.13 10.85
N THR A 96 16.01 14.86 11.59
CA THR A 96 16.85 15.92 11.02
C THR A 96 18.32 15.66 11.33
N GLU A 97 19.18 16.11 10.43
CA GLU A 97 20.63 16.11 10.66
C GLU A 97 21.12 17.55 10.79
N LYS A 98 21.82 17.84 11.89
CA LYS A 98 22.42 19.16 12.13
C LYS A 98 23.86 18.99 12.57
N ASN A 99 24.79 19.56 11.80
CA ASN A 99 26.24 19.49 12.05
C ASN A 99 26.76 18.06 12.22
N GLY A 100 26.29 17.11 11.40
CA GLY A 100 26.69 15.70 11.47
C GLY A 100 26.09 14.92 12.65
N SER A 101 25.15 15.52 13.40
CA SER A 101 24.43 14.87 14.48
C SER A 101 22.97 14.67 14.11
N PHE A 102 22.49 13.44 14.29
CA PHE A 102 21.09 13.09 14.09
C PHE A 102 20.24 13.56 15.27
N PHE A 103 19.11 14.18 14.98
CA PHE A 103 18.15 14.68 15.96
C PHE A 103 16.75 14.19 15.64
N THR A 104 16.09 13.66 16.67
CA THR A 104 14.71 13.19 16.62
C THR A 104 13.80 14.22 17.31
N ASP A 105 12.99 14.92 16.52
CA ASP A 105 11.94 15.82 17.02
C ASP A 105 10.74 14.99 17.49
N ARG A 106 10.59 14.88 18.81
CA ARG A 106 9.52 14.10 19.44
C ARG A 106 8.13 14.75 19.34
N ASP A 107 8.08 16.05 19.05
CA ASP A 107 6.84 16.81 18.91
C ASP A 107 6.38 16.90 17.44
N ALA A 108 7.20 16.42 16.49
CA ALA A 108 6.90 16.44 15.05
C ALA A 108 5.52 15.88 14.72
N ALA A 109 5.16 14.70 15.24
CA ALA A 109 3.86 14.10 14.97
C ALA A 109 2.68 14.95 15.49
N ALA A 110 2.83 15.63 16.62
CA ALA A 110 1.77 16.50 17.16
C ALA A 110 1.63 17.78 16.33
N ARG A 111 2.76 18.37 15.92
CA ARG A 111 2.81 19.53 15.03
C ARG A 111 2.17 19.23 13.68
N VAL A 112 2.62 18.17 13.00
CA VAL A 112 2.06 17.74 11.70
C VAL A 112 0.58 17.38 11.84
N GLY A 113 0.16 16.79 12.96
CA GLY A 113 -1.26 16.55 13.22
C GLY A 113 -2.08 17.84 13.21
N THR A 114 -1.60 18.88 13.90
CA THR A 114 -2.24 20.21 13.91
C THR A 114 -2.30 20.81 12.51
N GLU A 115 -1.20 20.75 11.76
CA GLU A 115 -1.14 21.26 10.38
C GLU A 115 -2.13 20.53 9.47
N LEU A 116 -2.23 19.19 9.56
CA LEU A 116 -3.20 18.42 8.81
C LEU A 116 -4.64 18.82 9.15
N GLU A 117 -4.96 19.02 10.43
CA GLU A 117 -6.29 19.49 10.84
C GLU A 117 -6.62 20.86 10.24
N GLU A 118 -5.68 21.81 10.29
CA GLU A 118 -5.84 23.15 9.72
C GLU A 118 -6.09 23.08 8.20
N LEU A 119 -5.25 22.31 7.50
CA LEU A 119 -5.37 22.08 6.07
C LEU A 119 -6.74 21.48 5.71
N MET A 120 -7.18 20.44 6.42
CA MET A 120 -8.46 19.78 6.18
C MET A 120 -9.65 20.69 6.49
N LYS A 121 -9.58 21.55 7.52
CA LYS A 121 -10.62 22.54 7.83
C LYS A 121 -10.85 23.51 6.67
N THR A 122 -9.79 23.90 5.95
CA THR A 122 -9.91 24.82 4.79
C THR A 122 -10.47 24.16 3.52
N THR A 123 -10.57 22.83 3.49
CA THR A 123 -10.94 22.06 2.27
C THR A 123 -12.34 22.40 1.77
N ALA A 124 -13.30 22.59 2.67
CA ALA A 124 -14.67 22.93 2.30
C ALA A 124 -14.77 24.35 1.73
N GLU A 125 -14.15 25.33 2.39
CA GLU A 125 -14.16 26.74 2.00
C GLU A 125 -13.49 26.95 0.65
N LYS A 126 -12.29 26.38 0.47
CA LYS A 126 -11.52 26.45 -0.78
C LYS A 126 -12.00 25.47 -1.84
N ARG A 127 -13.00 24.64 -1.54
CA ARG A 127 -13.55 23.61 -2.43
C ARG A 127 -12.49 22.67 -2.98
N THR A 128 -11.44 22.35 -2.22
CA THR A 128 -10.34 21.47 -2.66
C THR A 128 -10.66 19.99 -2.43
N ASP A 129 -9.87 19.10 -3.02
CA ASP A 129 -9.80 17.69 -2.63
C ASP A 129 -8.41 17.35 -2.12
N LEU A 130 -8.35 16.58 -1.05
CA LEU A 130 -7.11 16.12 -0.44
C LEU A 130 -7.10 14.59 -0.44
N ILE A 131 -6.05 14.02 -1.02
CA ILE A 131 -5.83 12.57 -1.02
C ILE A 131 -4.48 12.33 -0.36
N PHE A 132 -4.47 11.54 0.69
CA PHE A 132 -3.26 11.19 1.43
C PHE A 132 -2.93 9.72 1.22
N VAL A 133 -1.68 9.44 0.86
CA VAL A 133 -1.11 8.09 0.84
C VAL A 133 -0.24 7.91 2.08
N SER A 134 -0.35 6.74 2.71
CA SER A 134 0.46 6.33 3.86
C SER A 134 0.83 4.86 3.73
N ASP A 135 2.00 4.47 4.22
CA ASP A 135 2.41 3.07 4.32
C ASP A 135 1.99 2.48 5.68
N GLY A 136 1.26 1.36 5.63
CA GLY A 136 0.84 0.60 6.80
C GLY A 136 1.99 -0.20 7.41
N ILE A 137 2.74 0.42 8.33
CA ILE A 137 3.98 -0.13 8.94
C ILE A 137 3.73 -0.79 10.31
N TYR A 138 2.56 -1.40 10.50
CA TYR A 138 2.02 -1.76 11.83
C TYR A 138 1.97 -3.26 12.13
N SER A 139 2.26 -4.13 11.16
CA SER A 139 1.96 -5.56 11.22
C SER A 139 3.20 -6.45 11.01
N ASP A 140 4.34 -6.02 11.53
CA ASP A 140 5.55 -6.82 11.69
C ASP A 140 5.76 -7.24 13.15
N SER A 141 6.69 -8.18 13.38
CA SER A 141 7.04 -8.69 14.72
C SER A 141 8.37 -8.14 15.25
N ALA A 142 8.95 -7.15 14.57
CA ALA A 142 10.28 -6.65 14.91
C ALA A 142 10.22 -5.73 16.16
N ILE A 143 11.29 -5.80 16.96
CA ILE A 143 11.52 -4.91 18.09
C ILE A 143 12.33 -3.72 17.58
N TYR A 144 11.77 -2.53 17.72
CA TYR A 144 12.37 -1.30 17.24
C TYR A 144 12.98 -0.48 18.37
N ASP A 145 13.95 0.36 18.03
CA ASP A 145 14.46 1.39 18.93
C ASP A 145 13.36 2.41 19.29
N GLY A 146 13.64 3.26 20.27
CA GLY A 146 12.67 4.23 20.77
C GLY A 146 12.23 5.26 19.72
N ASP A 147 13.11 5.65 18.80
CA ASP A 147 12.82 6.67 17.80
C ASP A 147 11.98 6.09 16.66
N THR A 148 12.31 4.88 16.18
CA THR A 148 11.50 4.15 15.22
C THR A 148 10.12 3.80 15.78
N PHE A 149 10.01 3.47 17.07
CA PHE A 149 8.72 3.27 17.73
C PHE A 149 7.88 4.56 17.76
N LEU A 150 8.48 5.68 18.16
CA LEU A 150 7.81 6.99 18.17
C LEU A 150 7.33 7.40 16.77
N TYR A 151 8.11 7.08 15.73
CA TYR A 151 7.72 7.31 14.34
C TYR A 151 6.49 6.49 13.95
N ARG A 152 6.45 5.19 14.27
CA ARG A 152 5.28 4.32 14.01
C ARG A 152 4.03 4.83 14.73
N GLU A 153 4.17 5.18 16.01
CA GLU A 153 3.08 5.72 16.81
C GLU A 153 2.60 7.07 16.25
N GLY A 154 3.53 7.93 15.89
CA GLY A 154 3.29 9.23 15.26
C GLY A 154 2.53 9.10 13.95
N LEU A 155 2.94 8.20 13.05
CA LEU A 155 2.24 7.98 11.79
C LEU A 155 0.81 7.50 12.03
N GLY A 156 0.62 6.56 12.97
CA GLY A 156 -0.71 6.11 13.36
C GLY A 156 -1.58 7.22 13.96
N LYS A 157 -0.99 8.21 14.66
CA LYS A 157 -1.70 9.41 15.13
C LYS A 157 -2.14 10.28 13.95
N LEU A 158 -1.25 10.52 12.97
CA LEU A 158 -1.59 11.31 11.77
C LEU A 158 -2.71 10.65 10.94
N GLU A 159 -2.64 9.32 10.74
CA GLU A 159 -3.70 8.60 10.01
C GLU A 159 -5.06 8.73 10.69
N ARG A 160 -5.12 8.72 12.03
CA ARG A 160 -6.37 8.95 12.78
C ARG A 160 -6.89 10.37 12.61
N VAL A 161 -6.00 11.37 12.70
CA VAL A 161 -6.35 12.78 12.45
C VAL A 161 -6.98 12.95 11.06
N VAL A 162 -6.38 12.36 10.03
CA VAL A 162 -6.94 12.39 8.67
C VAL A 162 -8.26 11.62 8.60
N THR A 163 -8.31 10.43 9.21
CA THR A 163 -9.51 9.57 9.23
C THR A 163 -10.72 10.27 9.84
N ASP A 164 -10.55 11.09 10.87
CA ASP A 164 -11.66 11.79 11.52
C ASP A 164 -12.39 12.73 10.55
N CYS A 165 -11.65 13.42 9.67
CA CYS A 165 -12.21 14.29 8.63
C CYS A 165 -12.45 13.60 7.28
N ALA A 166 -11.91 12.40 7.06
CA ALA A 166 -11.97 11.72 5.76
C ALA A 166 -13.40 11.34 5.34
N ASP A 167 -13.72 11.58 4.07
CA ASP A 167 -14.91 11.06 3.41
C ASP A 167 -14.75 9.59 3.03
N LEU A 168 -13.52 9.12 2.80
CA LEU A 168 -13.20 7.78 2.36
C LEU A 168 -11.86 7.32 2.94
N VAL A 169 -11.85 6.13 3.56
CA VAL A 169 -10.62 5.49 4.05
C VAL A 169 -10.51 4.10 3.44
N ILE A 170 -9.39 3.86 2.76
CA ILE A 170 -9.10 2.61 2.04
C ILE A 170 -7.81 1.98 2.59
N GLU A 171 -7.87 0.70 2.92
CA GLU A 171 -6.70 -0.15 3.07
C GLU A 171 -6.49 -0.94 1.77
N MET A 172 -5.31 -0.83 1.16
CA MET A 172 -4.94 -1.65 0.02
C MET A 172 -4.30 -2.95 0.48
N CYS A 173 -4.76 -4.07 -0.06
CA CYS A 173 -4.26 -5.40 0.29
C CYS A 173 -4.13 -6.24 -0.99
N ALA A 174 -2.90 -6.60 -1.38
CA ALA A 174 -2.63 -7.35 -2.62
C ALA A 174 -3.29 -6.74 -3.89
N GLY A 175 -3.33 -5.40 -4.03
CA GLY A 175 -4.00 -4.72 -5.15
C GLY A 175 -5.50 -4.55 -4.99
N VAL A 176 -6.09 -5.02 -3.88
CA VAL A 176 -7.52 -4.94 -3.59
C VAL A 176 -7.81 -3.79 -2.61
N PRO A 177 -8.68 -2.84 -2.96
CA PRO A 177 -9.12 -1.80 -2.05
C PRO A 177 -10.16 -2.33 -1.07
N MET A 178 -9.87 -2.24 0.23
CA MET A 178 -10.83 -2.47 1.30
C MET A 178 -11.28 -1.15 1.91
N ILE A 179 -12.59 -0.88 1.88
CA ILE A 179 -13.16 0.35 2.41
C ILE A 179 -13.46 0.20 3.90
N HIS A 180 -12.82 1.03 4.73
CA HIS A 180 -13.03 1.08 6.19
C HIS A 180 -13.98 2.19 6.61
N LYS A 181 -13.99 3.31 5.87
CA LYS A 181 -14.90 4.44 6.07
C LYS A 181 -15.36 4.95 4.72
N LYS A 182 -16.65 5.27 4.59
CA LYS A 182 -17.19 6.05 3.47
C LYS A 182 -18.34 6.93 3.94
N SER A 183 -18.39 8.18 3.48
CA SER A 183 -19.53 9.07 3.69
C SER A 183 -20.73 8.65 2.83
N VAL A 184 -21.91 9.17 3.12
CA VAL A 184 -23.13 8.90 2.32
C VAL A 184 -22.92 9.34 0.87
N ALA A 185 -22.34 10.52 0.66
CA ALA A 185 -22.04 11.03 -0.67
C ALA A 185 -21.10 10.10 -1.46
N VAL A 186 -20.05 9.56 -0.81
CA VAL A 186 -19.15 8.58 -1.44
C VAL A 186 -19.88 7.28 -1.77
N ALA A 187 -20.77 6.81 -0.89
CA ALA A 187 -21.52 5.57 -1.13
C ALA A 187 -22.50 5.67 -2.31
N GLU A 188 -23.04 6.87 -2.58
CA GLU A 188 -23.96 7.14 -3.70
C GLU A 188 -23.24 7.46 -5.02
N ASP A 189 -21.94 7.76 -4.95
CA ASP A 189 -21.11 8.08 -6.10
C ASP A 189 -20.74 6.82 -6.90
N LYS A 190 -21.56 6.51 -7.92
CA LYS A 190 -21.39 5.29 -8.73
C LYS A 190 -20.03 5.21 -9.43
N GLU A 191 -19.57 6.30 -10.04
CA GLU A 191 -18.33 6.30 -10.82
C GLU A 191 -17.10 6.15 -9.91
N LEU A 192 -17.10 6.77 -8.73
CA LEU A 192 -16.06 6.53 -7.72
C LEU A 192 -16.12 5.10 -7.22
N MET A 193 -17.31 4.60 -6.87
CA MET A 193 -17.46 3.22 -6.38
C MET A 193 -17.10 2.19 -7.44
N ASP A 194 -17.32 2.46 -8.73
CA ASP A 194 -16.92 1.61 -9.84
C ASP A 194 -15.40 1.57 -10.00
N LEU A 195 -14.67 2.67 -9.77
CA LEU A 195 -13.19 2.65 -9.70
C LEU A 195 -12.63 1.75 -8.59
N LEU A 196 -13.40 1.54 -7.51
CA LEU A 196 -13.02 0.68 -6.40
C LEU A 196 -13.42 -0.78 -6.62
N LYS A 197 -14.24 -1.07 -7.62
CA LYS A 197 -14.64 -2.45 -7.95
C LYS A 197 -13.55 -3.16 -8.73
N ARG A 198 -13.54 -4.48 -8.57
CA ARG A 198 -12.71 -5.39 -9.36
C ARG A 198 -13.61 -6.09 -10.35
N ASP A 199 -13.53 -5.68 -11.61
CA ASP A 199 -14.24 -6.34 -12.69
C ASP A 199 -13.44 -7.52 -13.27
N GLY A 200 -14.11 -8.31 -14.10
CA GLY A 200 -13.51 -9.42 -14.83
C GLY A 200 -13.76 -10.78 -14.17
N LYS A 201 -13.69 -11.83 -14.99
CA LYS A 201 -13.90 -13.21 -14.57
C LYS A 201 -12.75 -13.65 -13.67
N LYS A 202 -13.04 -13.91 -12.40
CA LYS A 202 -12.09 -14.51 -11.46
C LYS A 202 -12.06 -16.03 -11.66
N GLN A 203 -10.86 -16.59 -11.61
CA GLN A 203 -10.58 -18.03 -11.65
C GLN A 203 -9.56 -18.30 -10.55
N GLY A 204 -9.77 -19.35 -9.75
CA GLY A 204 -8.93 -19.64 -8.59
C GLY A 204 -9.09 -18.62 -7.46
N ALA A 205 -8.19 -18.68 -6.48
CA ALA A 205 -8.22 -17.80 -5.32
C ALA A 205 -6.82 -17.44 -4.82
N LEU A 206 -6.66 -16.23 -4.30
CA LEU A 206 -5.49 -15.78 -3.55
C LEU A 206 -5.88 -15.62 -2.07
N ILE A 207 -5.13 -16.25 -1.19
CA ILE A 207 -5.39 -16.33 0.24
C ILE A 207 -4.24 -15.64 0.96
N ILE A 208 -4.52 -14.52 1.59
CA ILE A 208 -3.52 -13.69 2.28
C ILE A 208 -3.81 -13.62 3.77
N GLY A 209 -2.80 -13.29 4.55
CA GLY A 209 -2.90 -13.09 5.99
C GLY A 209 -1.57 -13.29 6.69
N GLY A 210 -1.51 -12.89 7.95
CA GLY A 210 -0.29 -13.00 8.75
C GLY A 210 0.17 -14.45 8.98
N ALA A 211 1.39 -14.58 9.51
CA ALA A 211 1.99 -15.86 9.84
C ALA A 211 1.10 -16.70 10.76
N ALA A 212 0.98 -18.00 10.45
CA ALA A 212 0.23 -18.98 11.25
C ALA A 212 -1.26 -18.63 11.55
N GLN A 213 -1.89 -17.73 10.78
CA GLN A 213 -3.29 -17.32 10.96
C GLN A 213 -4.35 -18.36 10.52
N GLY A 214 -3.94 -19.60 10.20
CA GLY A 214 -4.86 -20.68 9.82
C GLY A 214 -5.25 -20.73 8.33
N LYS A 215 -4.46 -20.12 7.44
CA LYS A 215 -4.72 -20.06 5.98
C LYS A 215 -4.92 -21.45 5.35
N ARG A 216 -4.03 -22.41 5.62
CA ARG A 216 -4.13 -23.80 5.12
C ARG A 216 -5.44 -24.47 5.52
N ALA A 217 -5.80 -24.39 6.80
CA ALA A 217 -7.03 -24.97 7.31
C ALA A 217 -8.27 -24.35 6.65
N PHE A 218 -8.28 -23.02 6.49
CA PHE A 218 -9.34 -22.32 5.76
C PHE A 218 -9.46 -22.83 4.31
N VAL A 219 -8.34 -22.95 3.59
CA VAL A 219 -8.34 -23.44 2.20
C VAL A 219 -8.86 -24.86 2.08
N LYS A 220 -8.38 -25.78 2.92
CA LYS A 220 -8.84 -27.17 2.93
C LYS A 220 -10.36 -27.26 3.13
N ASN A 221 -10.88 -26.50 4.09
CA ASN A 221 -12.32 -26.50 4.39
C ASN A 221 -13.15 -25.85 3.27
N LYS A 222 -12.71 -24.72 2.73
CA LYS A 222 -13.48 -23.96 1.74
C LYS A 222 -13.48 -24.60 0.35
N PHE A 223 -12.36 -25.18 -0.05
CA PHE A 223 -12.16 -25.71 -1.40
C PHE A 223 -12.14 -27.26 -1.44
N GLY A 224 -12.36 -27.92 -0.30
CA GLY A 224 -12.41 -29.39 -0.22
C GLY A 224 -11.07 -30.06 -0.53
N LEU A 225 -9.96 -29.40 -0.19
CA LEU A 225 -8.61 -29.87 -0.48
C LEU A 225 -8.04 -30.72 0.66
N LYS A 226 -7.20 -31.69 0.29
CA LYS A 226 -6.38 -32.49 1.21
C LYS A 226 -4.94 -32.00 1.20
N ASP A 227 -4.13 -32.48 2.13
CA ASP A 227 -2.71 -32.08 2.18
C ASP A 227 -1.93 -32.53 0.94
N GLU A 228 -2.30 -33.64 0.31
CA GLU A 228 -1.75 -34.13 -0.97
C GLU A 228 -2.06 -33.21 -2.17
N ASP A 229 -3.08 -32.36 -2.08
CA ASP A 229 -3.44 -31.39 -3.12
C ASP A 229 -2.63 -30.08 -3.02
N ILE A 230 -1.85 -29.90 -1.94
CA ILE A 230 -1.16 -28.64 -1.60
C ILE A 230 0.35 -28.83 -1.73
N TYR A 231 0.97 -28.06 -2.61
CA TYR A 231 2.43 -27.90 -2.63
C TYR A 231 2.84 -26.78 -1.67
N THR A 232 3.87 -27.00 -0.85
CA THR A 232 4.40 -25.97 0.06
C THR A 232 5.82 -25.61 -0.39
N PHE A 233 6.06 -24.32 -0.68
CA PHE A 233 7.37 -23.82 -1.05
C PHE A 233 8.24 -23.60 0.20
N GLU A 234 9.33 -24.35 0.34
CA GLU A 234 10.25 -24.22 1.46
C GLU A 234 11.41 -23.26 1.16
N THR A 235 11.86 -22.51 2.15
CA THR A 235 12.89 -21.47 1.97
C THR A 235 14.20 -22.03 1.42
N ASP A 236 14.65 -23.20 1.90
CA ASP A 236 15.90 -23.82 1.45
C ASP A 236 15.85 -24.25 -0.01
N GLU A 237 14.68 -24.71 -0.49
CA GLU A 237 14.47 -25.04 -1.91
C GLU A 237 14.62 -23.79 -2.79
N ILE A 238 14.14 -22.65 -2.29
CA ILE A 238 14.14 -21.39 -3.01
C ILE A 238 15.53 -20.77 -3.08
N LEU A 239 16.30 -20.85 -1.99
CA LEU A 239 17.63 -20.25 -1.92
C LEU A 239 18.70 -21.05 -2.68
N HIS A 240 18.46 -22.34 -2.94
CA HIS A 240 19.48 -23.25 -3.46
C HIS A 240 19.11 -24.01 -4.74
N GLY A 241 17.90 -23.83 -5.28
CA GLY A 241 17.40 -24.56 -6.45
C GLY A 241 17.01 -23.67 -7.64
N GLU A 242 16.94 -24.28 -8.83
CA GLU A 242 16.15 -23.74 -9.94
C GLU A 242 14.67 -24.00 -9.63
N ILE A 243 13.91 -22.96 -9.32
CA ILE A 243 12.52 -23.11 -8.88
C ILE A 243 11.58 -23.07 -10.08
N GLY A 244 11.08 -24.23 -10.47
CA GLY A 244 9.90 -24.32 -11.34
C GLY A 244 8.62 -24.43 -10.51
N ILE A 245 7.48 -24.02 -11.06
CA ILE A 245 6.18 -24.28 -10.43
C ILE A 245 5.78 -25.74 -10.67
N PRO A 246 5.68 -26.58 -9.63
CA PRO A 246 5.35 -27.99 -9.80
C PRO A 246 3.91 -28.14 -10.31
N ARG A 247 3.71 -29.07 -11.23
CA ARG A 247 2.40 -29.37 -11.82
C ARG A 247 1.67 -30.45 -11.01
N GLY A 248 0.35 -30.50 -11.14
CA GLY A 248 -0.50 -31.54 -10.54
C GLY A 248 -1.10 -31.19 -9.17
N PHE A 249 -0.74 -30.04 -8.60
CA PHE A 249 -1.32 -29.53 -7.35
C PHE A 249 -2.48 -28.58 -7.62
N LYS A 250 -3.44 -28.52 -6.68
CA LYS A 250 -4.59 -27.61 -6.74
C LYS A 250 -4.35 -26.33 -5.96
N ALA A 251 -3.43 -26.39 -5.00
CA ALA A 251 -3.08 -25.26 -4.16
C ALA A 251 -1.57 -25.19 -3.92
N TYR A 252 -1.10 -23.97 -3.69
CA TYR A 252 0.30 -23.66 -3.47
C TYR A 252 0.44 -22.77 -2.25
N GLU A 253 1.30 -23.14 -1.31
CA GLU A 253 1.51 -22.48 -0.04
C GLU A 253 2.91 -21.87 0.05
N HIS A 254 3.00 -20.71 0.72
CA HIS A 254 4.21 -19.90 0.81
C HIS A 254 4.68 -19.35 -0.53
N VAL A 255 3.72 -18.99 -1.39
CA VAL A 255 3.98 -18.47 -2.74
C VAL A 255 4.79 -17.17 -2.67
N GLU A 256 4.58 -16.31 -1.66
CA GLU A 256 5.34 -15.08 -1.46
C GLU A 256 6.86 -15.28 -1.34
N ARG A 257 7.30 -16.47 -0.92
CA ARG A 257 8.73 -16.77 -0.78
C ARG A 257 9.43 -16.83 -2.14
N LEU A 258 8.72 -17.12 -3.22
CA LEU A 258 9.29 -17.11 -4.57
C LEU A 258 9.81 -15.73 -4.99
N ALA A 259 9.30 -14.65 -4.37
CA ALA A 259 9.83 -13.31 -4.58
C ALA A 259 11.26 -13.12 -4.03
N LEU A 260 11.81 -14.08 -3.25
CA LEU A 260 13.21 -14.11 -2.87
C LEU A 260 14.13 -14.48 -4.05
N SER A 261 13.60 -15.16 -5.07
CA SER A 261 14.40 -15.66 -6.19
C SER A 261 14.94 -14.51 -7.05
N MET A 262 16.26 -14.32 -7.02
CA MET A 262 16.89 -13.22 -7.76
C MET A 262 16.84 -13.47 -9.27
N GLY A 263 16.18 -12.57 -9.99
CA GLY A 263 16.23 -12.52 -11.46
C GLY A 263 14.97 -12.99 -12.18
N MET A 264 13.94 -13.39 -11.42
CA MET A 264 12.61 -13.63 -11.96
C MET A 264 11.80 -12.33 -11.94
N ASP A 265 11.10 -12.05 -13.04
CA ASP A 265 10.04 -11.05 -13.05
C ASP A 265 8.81 -11.64 -12.34
N VAL A 266 8.29 -10.94 -11.34
CA VAL A 266 7.16 -11.44 -10.54
C VAL A 266 5.85 -11.50 -11.31
N HIS A 267 5.70 -10.72 -12.39
CA HIS A 267 4.52 -10.77 -13.26
C HIS A 267 4.59 -12.00 -14.16
N GLU A 268 5.75 -12.30 -14.75
CA GLU A 268 5.96 -13.55 -15.50
C GLU A 268 5.73 -14.78 -14.61
N LEU A 269 6.27 -14.76 -13.40
CA LEU A 269 6.06 -15.84 -12.43
C LEU A 269 4.57 -15.99 -12.03
N ALA A 270 3.83 -14.89 -11.91
CA ALA A 270 2.40 -14.93 -11.62
C ALA A 270 1.59 -15.65 -12.70
N ASP A 271 2.04 -15.57 -13.95
CA ASP A 271 1.40 -16.21 -15.10
C ASP A 271 1.68 -17.71 -15.21
N ASP A 272 2.77 -18.19 -14.62
CA ASP A 272 3.11 -19.62 -14.65
C ASP A 272 2.20 -20.50 -13.76
N PHE A 273 1.52 -19.91 -12.77
CA PHE A 273 0.55 -20.60 -11.93
C PHE A 273 -0.73 -20.96 -12.70
N PRO A 274 -1.31 -22.16 -12.50
CA PRO A 274 -2.61 -22.48 -13.06
C PRO A 274 -3.66 -21.42 -12.67
N LYS A 275 -4.46 -20.98 -13.64
CA LYS A 275 -5.42 -19.89 -13.44
C LYS A 275 -6.51 -20.26 -12.42
N ASP A 276 -6.82 -21.54 -12.24
CA ASP A 276 -7.80 -22.06 -11.28
C ASP A 276 -7.20 -22.46 -9.92
N ALA A 277 -5.88 -22.38 -9.75
CA ALA A 277 -5.21 -22.76 -8.50
C ALA A 277 -5.54 -21.80 -7.34
N VAL A 278 -5.50 -22.36 -6.12
CA VAL A 278 -5.56 -21.59 -4.86
C VAL A 278 -4.15 -21.28 -4.39
N LEU A 279 -3.81 -20.00 -4.29
CA LEU A 279 -2.49 -19.53 -3.89
C LEU A 279 -2.56 -18.98 -2.47
N ILE A 280 -1.68 -19.44 -1.59
CA ILE A 280 -1.65 -19.07 -0.19
C ILE A 280 -0.36 -18.28 0.06
N CYS A 281 -0.52 -17.02 0.44
CA CYS A 281 0.57 -16.11 0.75
C CYS A 281 0.55 -15.66 2.21
N GLU A 282 1.73 -15.46 2.77
CA GLU A 282 1.89 -14.62 3.96
C GLU A 282 2.05 -13.16 3.57
N ASP A 283 1.29 -12.27 4.21
CA ASP A 283 1.45 -10.83 3.97
C ASP A 283 2.60 -10.28 4.81
N ILE A 284 3.75 -10.07 4.16
CA ILE A 284 4.98 -9.51 4.74
C ILE A 284 5.16 -8.02 4.43
N THR A 285 4.16 -7.38 3.79
CA THR A 285 4.34 -6.04 3.20
C THR A 285 4.11 -4.92 4.21
N CYS A 286 3.44 -5.21 5.32
CA CYS A 286 2.91 -4.23 6.27
C CYS A 286 3.83 -3.97 7.49
N GLY A 287 5.09 -3.59 7.26
CA GLY A 287 6.07 -3.31 8.33
C GLY A 287 7.06 -2.18 8.03
N ILE A 288 7.94 -1.82 8.96
CA ILE A 288 9.00 -0.81 8.73
C ILE A 288 9.93 -1.26 7.60
N VAL A 289 10.26 -0.35 6.70
CA VAL A 289 11.17 -0.61 5.57
C VAL A 289 12.51 -1.18 6.09
N PRO A 290 12.95 -2.36 5.64
CA PRO A 290 14.21 -2.94 6.11
C PRO A 290 15.43 -2.09 5.74
N LEU A 291 16.46 -2.19 6.58
CA LEU A 291 17.79 -1.61 6.31
C LEU A 291 18.54 -2.42 5.24
N SER A 292 18.40 -3.75 5.25
CA SER A 292 18.96 -4.62 4.22
C SER A 292 18.26 -4.35 2.88
N LYS A 293 19.06 -4.12 1.83
CA LYS A 293 18.57 -3.97 0.45
C LYS A 293 17.87 -5.23 -0.04
N GLU A 294 18.33 -6.41 0.38
CA GLU A 294 17.76 -7.70 -0.01
C GLU A 294 16.37 -7.89 0.60
N ASP A 295 16.22 -7.65 1.91
CA ASP A 295 14.92 -7.76 2.59
C ASP A 295 13.92 -6.72 2.07
N ARG A 296 14.39 -5.51 1.80
CA ARG A 296 13.58 -4.44 1.21
C ARG A 296 13.08 -4.86 -0.17
N ARG A 297 13.98 -5.34 -1.02
CA ARG A 297 13.63 -5.83 -2.35
C ARG A 297 12.61 -6.96 -2.25
N TRP A 298 12.85 -7.95 -1.40
CA TRP A 298 11.93 -9.07 -1.22
C TRP A 298 10.52 -8.61 -0.84
N ARG A 299 10.40 -7.68 0.11
CA ARG A 299 9.10 -7.14 0.51
C ARG A 299 8.40 -6.37 -0.60
N ASP A 300 9.16 -5.56 -1.34
CA ASP A 300 8.66 -4.83 -2.50
C ASP A 300 8.18 -5.78 -3.61
N ASP A 301 8.97 -6.81 -3.91
CA ASP A 301 8.67 -7.81 -4.94
C ASP A 301 7.51 -8.72 -4.51
N ALA A 302 7.41 -9.10 -3.24
CA ALA A 302 6.26 -9.82 -2.70
C ALA A 302 4.96 -9.00 -2.82
N GLY A 303 5.01 -7.69 -2.59
CA GLY A 303 3.87 -6.79 -2.81
C GLY A 303 3.42 -6.77 -4.28
N ARG A 304 4.36 -6.54 -5.22
CA ARG A 304 4.08 -6.57 -6.67
C ARG A 304 3.54 -7.93 -7.10
N PHE A 305 4.12 -9.00 -6.58
CA PHE A 305 3.73 -10.35 -6.90
C PHE A 305 2.30 -10.64 -6.46
N MET A 306 1.94 -10.31 -5.21
CA MET A 306 0.57 -10.47 -4.72
C MET A 306 -0.45 -9.64 -5.51
N GLN A 307 -0.08 -8.45 -6.00
CA GLN A 307 -0.93 -7.70 -6.93
C GLN A 307 -1.16 -8.47 -8.23
N ALA A 308 -0.09 -8.94 -8.88
CA ALA A 308 -0.18 -9.70 -10.13
C ALA A 308 -1.00 -11.00 -9.96
N LEU A 309 -0.80 -11.71 -8.84
CA LEU A 309 -1.56 -12.91 -8.52
C LEU A 309 -3.06 -12.62 -8.31
N SER A 310 -3.38 -11.46 -7.72
CA SER A 310 -4.75 -11.12 -7.39
C SER A 310 -5.59 -10.85 -8.62
N ASP A 311 -5.04 -10.21 -9.67
CA ASP A 311 -5.79 -9.67 -10.82
C ASP A 311 -6.84 -10.64 -11.39
N SER A 312 -6.49 -11.92 -11.54
CA SER A 312 -7.37 -12.96 -12.07
C SER A 312 -8.06 -13.84 -11.01
N ARG A 313 -7.92 -13.56 -9.72
CA ARG A 313 -8.35 -14.43 -8.60
C ARG A 313 -9.30 -13.73 -7.62
N ASP A 314 -10.18 -14.51 -7.00
CA ASP A 314 -10.90 -14.08 -5.80
C ASP A 314 -9.90 -13.93 -4.66
N VAL A 315 -10.01 -12.88 -3.85
CA VAL A 315 -9.04 -12.61 -2.79
C VAL A 315 -9.68 -12.77 -1.43
N TYR A 316 -9.05 -13.56 -0.58
CA TYR A 316 -9.48 -13.80 0.80
C TYR A 316 -8.42 -13.38 1.79
N ARG A 317 -8.79 -12.53 2.76
CA ARG A 317 -7.96 -12.26 3.94
C ARG A 317 -8.36 -13.20 5.07
N VAL A 318 -7.41 -13.97 5.59
CA VAL A 318 -7.61 -14.87 6.72
C VAL A 318 -7.09 -14.23 8.00
N PHE A 319 -7.97 -14.12 8.99
CA PHE A 319 -7.66 -13.65 10.33
C PHE A 319 -8.23 -14.61 11.38
N CYS A 320 -7.39 -15.11 12.29
CA CYS A 320 -7.77 -16.11 13.31
C CYS A 320 -8.54 -17.32 12.74
N GLY A 321 -8.10 -17.84 11.58
CA GLY A 321 -8.73 -18.95 10.87
C GLY A 321 -10.04 -18.62 10.16
N LYS A 322 -10.49 -17.36 10.17
CA LYS A 322 -11.69 -16.89 9.47
C LYS A 322 -11.28 -16.15 8.21
N GLY A 323 -11.73 -16.62 7.04
CA GLY A 323 -11.50 -15.95 5.77
C GLY A 323 -12.66 -15.04 5.38
N THR A 324 -12.33 -13.80 5.04
CA THR A 324 -13.25 -12.81 4.46
C THR A 324 -12.88 -12.59 3.01
N GLN A 325 -13.84 -12.68 2.08
CA GLN A 325 -13.60 -12.30 0.69
C GLN A 325 -13.53 -10.77 0.61
N ILE A 326 -12.44 -10.26 0.05
CA ILE A 326 -12.17 -8.81 0.00
C ILE A 326 -12.17 -8.26 -1.43
N GLY A 327 -12.12 -9.13 -2.44
CA GLY A 327 -12.22 -8.75 -3.84
C GLY A 327 -12.20 -9.93 -4.80
#